data_AF-A0A2T7QD85-F1
#
_entry.id   AF-A0A2T7QD85-F1
#
_cell.length_a   1.000
_cell.length_b   1.000
_cell.length_c   1.000
_cell.angle_alpha   90.00
_cell.angle_beta   90.00
_cell.angle_gamma   90.00
#
_symmetry.space_group_name_H-M   'P 1'
#
loop_
_entity.id
_entity.type
_entity.pdbx_description
1 polymer ?
#
loop_
_entity_poly.entity_id
_entity_poly.type
_entity_poly.pdbx_seq_one_letter_code
_entity_poly.pdbx_strand_id
1 'polypeptide(L)'
;MNRIIMLIIVFICSTKGYGQFIVKDTLCPSFEWSIHLADIPYITDAARAEAIRGDDGDAALKATVQARHYGKFYRNLSMEQTTDMTRNLHGSLYYGHNILWHKLVKPTNTKKYLLNRLLANITALGTDYLAIKLPYGYAFLHEEFHRSVMTARHMYSYDEVWDFGKGLDIAVTNVKDEDLIYLKKNFPADHVRLSAAGVEGEYRYLQRMREDNFFKQTAYPFVGLSILGTLHAVNYVNLPFAKRFNAITDSILAHDKNNILARDFTGYDFSAWVYDLFKPGEPYEARGTWPGGVGIKRPVKASDLTTEMKSFLRQTGNMQYLNFVSPFIIGINRIQLKPGYYFNFALRSVPASFGYYAGGDFFFDANNRQLMVSAGFNKSNSLTLPALDIRCYNLVKKENSKFNANISLSAWMQPKDQMFFAGKAVPGMAVGLQPAYAISKHFSLIADISYKTKGWVFGNPYLDSKLTGRIGFSLRTLR
;
A
#
# COMPACT_ATOMS: atom_id res chain seq x y z
N MET A 1 -9.69 31.20 19.02
CA MET A 1 -8.55 30.83 18.14
C MET A 1 -7.26 31.57 18.50
N ASN A 2 -7.28 32.89 18.73
CA ASN A 2 -6.06 33.68 19.02
C ASN A 2 -5.32 33.30 20.32
N ARG A 3 -6.00 32.78 21.34
CA ARG A 3 -5.35 32.38 22.62
C ARG A 3 -4.58 31.05 22.55
N ILE A 4 -4.93 30.15 21.62
CA ILE A 4 -4.24 28.86 21.44
C ILE A 4 -2.96 29.05 20.61
N ILE A 5 -3.02 29.92 19.60
CA ILE A 5 -1.86 30.29 18.78
C ILE A 5 -0.82 31.03 19.63
N MET A 6 -1.26 31.89 20.55
CA MET A 6 -0.36 32.61 21.45
C MET A 6 0.33 31.68 22.48
N LEU A 7 -0.33 30.61 22.93
CA LEU A 7 0.27 29.59 23.81
C LEU A 7 1.34 28.74 23.10
N ILE A 8 1.16 28.44 21.81
CA ILE A 8 2.18 27.74 21.00
C ILE A 8 3.41 28.63 20.77
N ILE A 9 3.21 29.93 20.51
CA ILE A 9 4.30 30.88 20.30
C ILE A 9 5.10 31.13 21.59
N VAL A 10 4.42 31.24 22.74
CA VAL A 10 5.11 31.43 24.04
C VAL A 10 5.90 30.18 24.46
N PHE A 11 5.44 28.97 24.13
CA PHE A 11 6.19 27.73 24.40
C PHE A 11 7.43 27.58 23.50
N ILE A 12 7.41 28.13 22.28
CA ILE A 12 8.55 28.15 21.35
C ILE A 12 9.62 29.16 21.81
N CYS A 13 9.23 30.25 22.48
CA CYS A 13 10.17 31.30 22.93
C CYS A 13 10.85 31.03 24.28
N SER A 14 10.43 30.04 25.07
CA SER A 14 10.96 29.78 26.42
C SER A 14 11.98 28.65 26.52
N THR A 15 12.35 28.00 25.41
CA THR A 15 13.35 26.93 25.40
C THR A 15 14.62 27.40 24.73
N LYS A 16 15.79 27.19 25.37
CA LYS A 16 17.10 27.28 24.70
C LYS A 16 16.99 26.55 23.35
N GLY A 17 17.07 27.30 22.24
CA GLY A 17 16.90 26.75 20.91
C GLY A 17 17.95 25.68 20.66
N TYR A 18 17.56 24.42 20.70
CA TYR A 18 18.40 23.35 20.17
C TYR A 18 18.36 23.49 18.65
N GLY A 19 19.54 23.64 18.02
CA GLY A 19 19.64 23.58 16.58
C GLY A 19 19.04 22.26 16.09
N GLN A 20 18.16 22.31 15.10
CA GLN A 20 17.63 21.11 14.48
C GLN A 20 18.71 20.57 13.55
N PHE A 21 19.20 19.36 13.82
CA PHE A 21 20.25 18.74 13.01
C PHE A 21 19.71 17.53 12.26
N ILE A 22 20.06 17.43 10.98
CA ILE A 22 19.84 16.21 10.20
C ILE A 22 20.78 15.14 10.73
N VAL A 23 20.23 14.00 11.14
CA VAL A 23 21.03 12.86 11.59
C VAL A 23 21.63 12.18 10.37
N LYS A 24 22.96 12.02 10.37
CA LYS A 24 23.61 11.21 9.35
C LYS A 24 23.39 9.73 9.67
N ASP A 25 22.99 8.97 8.67
CA ASP A 25 22.78 7.53 8.79
C ASP A 25 24.13 6.78 8.68
N THR A 26 25.02 6.96 9.66
CA THR A 26 26.36 6.35 9.66
C THR A 26 26.42 5.01 10.39
N LEU A 27 25.27 4.47 10.81
CA LEU A 27 25.21 3.19 11.52
C LEU A 27 25.61 2.04 10.59
N CYS A 28 26.04 0.92 11.18
CA CYS A 28 26.25 -0.30 10.43
C CYS A 28 24.97 -0.68 9.67
N PRO A 29 25.07 -1.06 8.39
CA PRO A 29 23.91 -1.49 7.61
C PRO A 29 23.14 -2.57 8.37
N SER A 30 21.81 -2.48 8.37
CA SER A 30 21.00 -3.52 8.99
C SER A 30 19.75 -3.83 8.20
N PHE A 31 19.34 -5.09 8.26
CA PHE A 31 18.16 -5.62 7.59
C PHE A 31 17.48 -6.66 8.47
N GLU A 32 16.17 -6.82 8.28
CA GLU A 32 15.36 -7.80 8.98
C GLU A 32 14.38 -8.37 7.99
N TRP A 33 14.41 -9.65 7.64
CA TRP A 33 13.31 -10.29 6.91
C TRP A 33 12.11 -10.46 7.83
N SER A 34 10.89 -10.31 7.31
CA SER A 34 9.65 -10.67 8.03
C SER A 34 8.77 -11.53 7.12
N ILE A 35 8.43 -12.74 7.54
CA ILE A 35 7.65 -13.69 6.74
C ILE A 35 6.49 -14.21 7.57
N HIS A 36 5.27 -13.89 7.14
CA HIS A 36 4.03 -14.43 7.70
C HIS A 36 3.62 -15.70 6.97
N LEU A 37 3.63 -16.83 7.67
CA LEU A 37 3.36 -18.16 7.11
C LEU A 37 1.86 -18.49 7.07
N ALA A 38 1.10 -17.95 8.02
CA ALA A 38 -0.35 -18.06 8.04
C ALA A 38 -0.96 -16.68 8.29
N ASP A 39 -2.06 -16.41 7.59
CA ASP A 39 -2.90 -15.22 7.73
C ASP A 39 -4.35 -15.70 7.81
N ILE A 40 -4.95 -15.67 8.99
CA ILE A 40 -6.31 -16.13 9.23
C ILE A 40 -7.20 -14.89 9.38
N PRO A 41 -8.33 -14.79 8.66
CA PRO A 41 -8.95 -15.83 7.83
C PRO A 41 -8.53 -15.80 6.35
N TYR A 42 -7.61 -14.92 5.96
CA TYR A 42 -7.29 -14.70 4.54
C TYR A 42 -6.80 -15.96 3.81
N ILE A 43 -6.11 -16.86 4.50
CA ILE A 43 -5.68 -18.17 3.97
C ILE A 43 -6.87 -19.04 3.54
N THR A 44 -8.03 -18.90 4.20
CA THR A 44 -9.26 -19.58 3.79
C THR A 44 -9.84 -18.93 2.54
N ASP A 45 -9.77 -17.60 2.42
CA ASP A 45 -10.22 -16.87 1.23
C ASP A 45 -9.33 -17.22 0.02
N ALA A 46 -8.01 -17.26 0.21
CA ALA A 46 -7.02 -17.72 -0.76
C ALA A 46 -7.26 -19.19 -1.18
N ALA A 47 -7.53 -20.08 -0.22
CA ALA A 47 -7.83 -21.48 -0.53
C ALA A 47 -9.16 -21.64 -1.29
N ARG A 48 -10.14 -20.76 -1.10
CA ARG A 48 -11.37 -20.72 -1.91
C ARG A 48 -11.10 -20.25 -3.33
N ALA A 49 -10.33 -19.17 -3.50
CA ALA A 49 -9.92 -18.71 -4.82
C ALA A 49 -9.14 -19.80 -5.59
N GLU A 50 -8.23 -20.52 -4.93
CA GLU A 50 -7.52 -21.67 -5.51
C GLU A 50 -8.42 -22.88 -5.80
N ALA A 51 -9.48 -23.08 -5.02
CA ALA A 51 -10.46 -24.13 -5.31
C ALA A 51 -11.22 -23.81 -6.60
N ILE A 52 -11.61 -22.55 -6.80
CA ILE A 52 -12.33 -22.09 -8.00
C ILE A 52 -11.43 -22.20 -9.24
N ARG A 53 -10.14 -21.90 -9.10
CA ARG A 53 -9.13 -22.12 -10.15
C ARG A 53 -9.08 -23.58 -10.64
N GLY A 54 -9.23 -24.55 -9.73
CA GLY A 54 -9.00 -25.98 -10.00
C GLY A 54 -9.99 -26.65 -10.93
N ASP A 55 -11.16 -26.03 -11.15
CA ASP A 55 -12.18 -26.47 -12.09
C ASP A 55 -12.18 -25.56 -13.34
N ASP A 56 -10.99 -25.20 -13.84
CA ASP A 56 -10.76 -24.27 -14.97
C ASP A 56 -11.44 -22.89 -14.81
N GLY A 57 -11.72 -22.50 -13.56
CA GLY A 57 -12.48 -21.30 -13.24
C GLY A 57 -13.99 -21.46 -13.35
N ASP A 58 -14.52 -22.58 -13.88
CA ASP A 58 -15.96 -22.87 -14.09
C ASP A 58 -16.70 -23.29 -12.82
N ALA A 59 -15.99 -23.49 -11.71
CA ALA A 59 -16.64 -23.67 -10.42
C ALA A 59 -17.46 -22.44 -10.02
N ALA A 60 -18.67 -22.68 -9.52
CA ALA A 60 -19.43 -21.66 -8.82
C ALA A 60 -18.63 -21.09 -7.63
N LEU A 61 -18.91 -19.85 -7.22
CA LEU A 61 -18.35 -19.16 -6.03
C LEU A 61 -18.38 -19.97 -4.71
N LYS A 62 -19.03 -21.14 -4.70
CA LYS A 62 -19.14 -22.10 -3.59
C LYS A 62 -18.28 -23.36 -3.77
N ALA A 63 -17.15 -23.28 -4.49
CA ALA A 63 -16.23 -24.41 -4.65
C ALA A 63 -15.84 -25.04 -3.29
N THR A 64 -15.75 -26.37 -3.25
CA THR A 64 -15.40 -27.10 -2.03
C THR A 64 -13.89 -26.99 -1.78
N VAL A 65 -13.51 -26.49 -0.60
CA VAL A 65 -12.10 -26.32 -0.23
C VAL A 65 -11.53 -27.62 0.31
N GLN A 66 -10.34 -28.01 -0.17
CA GLN A 66 -9.60 -29.19 0.28
C GLN A 66 -8.23 -28.77 0.84
N ALA A 67 -7.58 -29.66 1.61
CA ALA A 67 -6.26 -29.40 2.21
C ALA A 67 -5.19 -28.95 1.19
N ARG A 68 -5.22 -29.50 -0.03
CA ARG A 68 -4.32 -29.11 -1.13
C ARG A 68 -4.44 -27.63 -1.55
N HIS A 69 -5.60 -27.00 -1.35
CA HIS A 69 -5.80 -25.59 -1.68
C HIS A 69 -5.14 -24.68 -0.64
N TYR A 70 -5.20 -25.06 0.64
CA TYR A 70 -4.45 -24.37 1.70
C TYR A 70 -2.94 -24.44 1.48
N GLY A 71 -2.42 -25.54 0.94
CA GLY A 71 -0.99 -25.67 0.59
C GLY A 71 -0.51 -24.71 -0.52
N LYS A 72 -1.43 -24.04 -1.23
CA LYS A 72 -1.14 -23.07 -2.32
C LYS A 72 -1.36 -21.61 -1.90
N PHE A 73 -1.46 -21.33 -0.59
CA PHE A 73 -1.71 -19.99 -0.07
C PHE A 73 -0.76 -18.92 -0.60
N TYR A 74 0.50 -19.28 -0.88
CA TYR A 74 1.52 -18.36 -1.39
C TYR A 74 1.19 -17.73 -2.75
N ARG A 75 0.19 -18.26 -3.47
CA ARG A 75 -0.27 -17.74 -4.77
C ARG A 75 -1.26 -16.58 -4.67
N ASN A 76 -1.84 -16.37 -3.49
CA ASN A 76 -2.73 -15.26 -3.19
C ASN A 76 -2.33 -14.73 -1.82
N LEU A 77 -1.49 -13.71 -1.80
CA LEU A 77 -1.02 -13.09 -0.56
C LEU A 77 -2.01 -12.01 -0.11
N SER A 78 -2.12 -11.78 1.20
CA SER A 78 -2.86 -10.62 1.69
C SER A 78 -2.07 -9.33 1.48
N MET A 79 -2.74 -8.17 1.48
CA MET A 79 -2.08 -6.87 1.34
C MET A 79 -0.88 -6.66 2.29
N GLU A 80 -0.94 -7.15 3.53
CA GLU A 80 0.20 -7.05 4.48
C GLU A 80 1.31 -8.04 4.10
N GLN A 81 0.98 -9.27 3.71
CA GLN A 81 1.97 -10.25 3.23
C GLN A 81 2.68 -9.75 1.96
N THR A 82 1.94 -9.22 0.99
CA THR A 82 2.46 -8.62 -0.24
C THR A 82 3.38 -7.46 0.09
N THR A 83 2.95 -6.54 0.96
CA THR A 83 3.77 -5.40 1.42
C THR A 83 5.10 -5.88 2.03
N ASP A 84 5.05 -6.88 2.91
CA ASP A 84 6.24 -7.43 3.56
C ASP A 84 7.16 -8.16 2.57
N MET A 85 6.62 -8.89 1.59
CA MET A 85 7.43 -9.56 0.57
C MET A 85 8.15 -8.54 -0.31
N THR A 86 7.46 -7.51 -0.77
CA THR A 86 8.08 -6.44 -1.56
C THR A 86 9.13 -5.68 -0.77
N ARG A 87 8.82 -5.36 0.49
CA ARG A 87 9.78 -4.76 1.41
C ARG A 87 10.98 -5.67 1.70
N ASN A 88 10.79 -6.99 1.75
CA ASN A 88 11.89 -7.93 1.92
C ASN A 88 12.83 -7.96 0.71
N LEU A 89 12.28 -7.99 -0.51
CA LEU A 89 13.07 -7.97 -1.75
C LEU A 89 13.91 -6.69 -1.83
N HIS A 90 13.26 -5.53 -1.82
CA HIS A 90 13.96 -4.25 -1.95
C HIS A 90 14.89 -3.98 -0.77
N GLY A 91 14.45 -4.25 0.45
CA GLY A 91 15.28 -4.08 1.65
C GLY A 91 16.55 -4.95 1.65
N SER A 92 16.50 -6.15 1.05
CA SER A 92 17.69 -7.00 0.85
C SER A 92 18.67 -6.39 -0.13
N LEU A 93 18.17 -5.89 -1.29
CA LEU A 93 18.99 -5.19 -2.29
C LEU A 93 19.65 -3.95 -1.68
N TYR A 94 18.86 -3.16 -0.96
CA TYR A 94 19.29 -1.95 -0.26
C TYR A 94 20.34 -2.21 0.82
N TYR A 95 20.19 -3.30 1.57
CA TYR A 95 21.21 -3.74 2.52
C TYR A 95 22.54 -4.10 1.81
N GLY A 96 22.46 -4.82 0.68
CA GLY A 96 23.62 -5.12 -0.16
C GLY A 96 24.35 -3.86 -0.65
N HIS A 97 23.61 -2.87 -1.15
CA HIS A 97 24.16 -1.58 -1.58
C HIS A 97 24.83 -0.84 -0.43
N ASN A 98 24.22 -0.81 0.75
CA ASN A 98 24.81 -0.20 1.92
C ASN A 98 26.12 -0.88 2.32
N ILE A 99 26.19 -2.22 2.34
CA ILE A 99 27.44 -2.95 2.60
C ILE A 99 28.51 -2.57 1.57
N LEU A 100 28.17 -2.64 0.28
CA LEU A 100 29.09 -2.37 -0.82
C LEU A 100 29.70 -0.97 -0.69
N TRP A 101 28.86 0.05 -0.55
CA TRP A 101 29.33 1.43 -0.50
C TRP A 101 29.96 1.81 0.82
N HIS A 102 29.55 1.22 1.95
CA HIS A 102 30.28 1.39 3.21
C HIS A 102 31.70 0.82 3.13
N LYS A 103 31.91 -0.26 2.36
CA LYS A 103 33.25 -0.83 2.13
C LYS A 103 34.09 0.05 1.20
N LEU A 104 33.52 0.52 0.09
CA LEU A 104 34.24 1.30 -0.93
C LEU A 104 34.44 2.77 -0.55
N VAL A 105 33.43 3.42 0.03
CA VAL A 105 33.42 4.83 0.41
C VAL A 105 32.97 4.95 1.87
N LYS A 106 33.89 4.69 2.80
CA LYS A 106 33.60 4.78 4.24
C LYS A 106 33.14 6.20 4.63
N PRO A 107 32.00 6.37 5.33
CA PRO A 107 31.43 7.67 5.67
C PRO A 107 32.14 8.33 6.87
N THR A 108 33.45 8.60 6.76
CA THR A 108 34.27 9.12 7.87
C THR A 108 34.12 10.62 8.12
N ASN A 109 33.56 11.37 7.16
CA ASN A 109 33.27 12.81 7.27
C ASN A 109 32.05 13.17 6.41
N THR A 110 31.57 14.42 6.48
CA THR A 110 30.38 14.87 5.73
C THR A 110 30.48 14.63 4.22
N LYS A 111 31.62 14.96 3.60
CA LYS A 111 31.81 14.79 2.15
C LYS A 111 31.74 13.33 1.73
N LYS A 112 32.43 12.45 2.46
CA LYS A 112 32.39 11.00 2.18
C LYS A 112 31.03 10.38 2.48
N TYR A 113 30.34 10.85 3.52
CA TYR A 113 28.96 10.44 3.80
C TYR A 113 28.03 10.79 2.63
N LEU A 114 28.05 12.04 2.15
CA LEU A 114 27.22 12.46 1.03
C LEU A 114 27.52 11.66 -0.24
N LEU A 115 28.81 11.46 -0.56
CA LEU A 115 29.21 10.64 -1.71
C LEU A 115 28.74 9.19 -1.57
N ASN A 116 28.90 8.58 -0.40
CA ASN A 116 28.41 7.24 -0.11
C ASN A 116 26.90 7.12 -0.35
N ARG A 117 26.11 8.04 0.23
CA ARG A 117 24.65 8.04 0.07
C ARG A 117 24.23 8.27 -1.37
N LEU A 118 24.91 9.15 -2.11
CA LEU A 118 24.64 9.40 -3.52
C LEU A 118 24.85 8.11 -4.34
N LEU A 119 26.00 7.46 -4.20
CA LEU A 119 26.35 6.25 -4.94
C LEU A 119 25.42 5.08 -4.58
N ALA A 120 25.10 4.93 -3.29
CA ALA A 120 24.14 3.92 -2.83
C ALA A 120 22.74 4.13 -3.45
N ASN A 121 22.24 5.37 -3.51
CA ASN A 121 20.94 5.65 -4.14
C ASN A 121 20.95 5.49 -5.66
N ILE A 122 22.03 5.87 -6.36
CA ILE A 122 22.13 5.68 -7.82
C ILE A 122 22.14 4.19 -8.17
N THR A 123 22.95 3.39 -7.47
CA THR A 123 23.03 1.95 -7.71
C THR A 123 21.76 1.21 -7.28
N ALA A 124 21.15 1.61 -6.15
CA ALA A 124 19.86 1.11 -5.72
C ALA A 124 18.75 1.37 -6.74
N LEU A 125 18.71 2.57 -7.31
CA LEU A 125 17.77 2.91 -8.38
C LEU A 125 17.94 2.00 -9.61
N GLY A 126 19.18 1.70 -9.99
CA GLY A 126 19.45 0.73 -11.06
C GLY A 126 18.90 -0.67 -10.77
N THR A 127 19.08 -1.16 -9.53
CA THR A 127 18.50 -2.46 -9.14
C THR A 127 16.99 -2.42 -8.98
N ASP A 128 16.43 -1.30 -8.52
CA ASP A 128 14.98 -1.12 -8.41
C ASP A 128 14.32 -1.20 -9.78
N TYR A 129 14.90 -0.54 -10.79
CA TYR A 129 14.43 -0.63 -12.17
C TYR A 129 14.37 -2.07 -12.69
N LEU A 130 15.38 -2.88 -12.38
CA LEU A 130 15.40 -4.31 -12.73
C LEU A 130 14.40 -5.12 -11.91
N ALA A 131 14.20 -4.75 -10.64
CA ALA A 131 13.32 -5.46 -9.71
C ALA A 131 11.82 -5.14 -9.90
N ILE A 132 11.45 -4.06 -10.60
CA ILE A 132 10.05 -3.63 -10.78
C ILE A 132 9.15 -4.78 -11.21
N LYS A 133 9.60 -5.64 -12.14
CA LYS A 133 8.83 -6.75 -12.71
C LYS A 133 9.20 -8.13 -12.18
N LEU A 134 10.09 -8.20 -11.20
CA LEU A 134 10.35 -9.48 -10.56
C LEU A 134 9.17 -9.82 -9.65
N PRO A 135 8.90 -11.11 -9.40
CA PRO A 135 8.07 -11.50 -8.28
C PRO A 135 8.51 -10.78 -7.01
N TYR A 136 7.55 -10.28 -6.24
CA TYR A 136 7.79 -9.42 -5.07
C TYR A 136 8.37 -8.03 -5.40
N GLY A 137 8.41 -7.64 -6.66
CA GLY A 137 8.76 -6.29 -7.11
C GLY A 137 7.66 -5.26 -6.85
N TYR A 138 7.85 -4.07 -7.42
CA TYR A 138 6.91 -2.96 -7.32
C TYR A 138 5.62 -3.19 -8.13
N ALA A 139 5.72 -3.79 -9.33
CA ALA A 139 4.53 -4.10 -10.13
C ALA A 139 3.73 -5.27 -9.53
N PHE A 140 4.43 -6.31 -9.04
CA PHE A 140 3.79 -7.39 -8.26
C PHE A 140 2.97 -6.84 -7.10
N LEU A 141 3.52 -5.87 -6.35
CA LEU A 141 2.82 -5.24 -5.24
C LEU A 141 1.51 -4.57 -5.70
N HIS A 142 1.56 -3.86 -6.83
CA HIS A 142 0.41 -3.19 -7.42
C HIS A 142 -0.70 -4.20 -7.75
N GLU A 143 -0.37 -5.23 -8.55
CA GLU A 143 -1.33 -6.23 -9.00
C GLU A 143 -1.88 -7.09 -7.87
N GLU A 144 -1.03 -7.54 -6.94
CA GLU A 144 -1.48 -8.36 -5.81
C GLU A 144 -2.41 -7.59 -4.85
N PHE A 145 -2.38 -6.26 -4.82
CA PHE A 145 -3.35 -5.49 -4.06
C PHE A 145 -4.75 -5.56 -4.69
N HIS A 146 -4.86 -5.53 -6.02
CA HIS A 146 -6.11 -5.79 -6.73
C HIS A 146 -6.59 -7.22 -6.46
N ARG A 147 -5.71 -8.20 -6.63
CA ARG A 147 -6.00 -9.61 -6.37
C ARG A 147 -6.39 -9.86 -4.92
N SER A 148 -5.88 -9.09 -3.98
CA SER A 148 -6.25 -9.20 -2.57
C SER A 148 -7.71 -8.85 -2.30
N VAL A 149 -8.24 -7.83 -3.00
CA VAL A 149 -9.67 -7.46 -2.91
C VAL A 149 -10.54 -8.56 -3.53
N MET A 150 -10.14 -9.10 -4.68
CA MET A 150 -10.83 -10.21 -5.35
C MET A 150 -10.83 -11.49 -4.50
N THR A 151 -9.67 -11.85 -3.94
CA THR A 151 -9.50 -13.04 -3.11
C THR A 151 -10.37 -12.98 -1.87
N ALA A 152 -10.46 -11.82 -1.21
CA ALA A 152 -11.36 -11.59 -0.07
C ALA A 152 -12.85 -11.80 -0.41
N ARG A 153 -13.21 -11.79 -1.70
CA ARG A 153 -14.54 -12.07 -2.25
C ARG A 153 -14.62 -13.41 -3.01
N HIS A 154 -13.60 -14.25 -2.83
CA HIS A 154 -13.51 -15.60 -3.38
C HIS A 154 -13.51 -15.62 -4.91
N MET A 155 -12.91 -14.62 -5.54
CA MET A 155 -12.75 -14.57 -6.99
C MET A 155 -11.33 -15.00 -7.36
N TYR A 156 -11.21 -15.88 -8.36
CA TYR A 156 -9.92 -16.24 -8.91
C TYR A 156 -9.40 -15.12 -9.82
N SER A 157 -8.09 -14.92 -9.78
CA SER A 157 -7.36 -13.96 -10.60
C SER A 157 -5.90 -14.41 -10.74
N TYR A 158 -5.22 -13.90 -11.74
CA TYR A 158 -3.81 -14.18 -12.00
C TYR A 158 -3.03 -12.88 -12.22
N ASP A 159 -1.89 -12.76 -11.55
CA ASP A 159 -0.96 -11.65 -11.74
C ASP A 159 0.01 -12.01 -12.87
N GLU A 160 0.02 -11.22 -13.95
CA GLU A 160 0.88 -11.48 -15.09
C GLU A 160 2.36 -11.19 -14.83
N VAL A 161 2.76 -10.67 -13.67
CA VAL A 161 4.18 -10.54 -13.29
C VAL A 161 4.89 -11.89 -13.23
N TRP A 162 4.13 -12.98 -13.08
CA TRP A 162 4.64 -14.35 -13.13
C TRP A 162 4.94 -14.82 -14.57
N ASP A 163 4.49 -14.11 -15.60
CA ASP A 163 4.79 -14.37 -17.01
C ASP A 163 6.08 -13.62 -17.42
N PHE A 164 7.22 -14.24 -17.13
CA PHE A 164 8.53 -13.69 -17.51
C PHE A 164 8.60 -13.39 -19.02
N GLY A 165 8.97 -12.16 -19.38
CA GLY A 165 9.18 -11.74 -20.77
C GLY A 165 8.02 -10.96 -21.39
N LYS A 166 6.90 -10.77 -20.70
CA LYS A 166 5.89 -9.77 -21.11
C LYS A 166 6.45 -8.33 -21.00
N GLY A 167 5.90 -7.44 -21.85
CA GLY A 167 6.26 -6.03 -21.97
C GLY A 167 6.05 -5.21 -20.68
N LEU A 168 6.04 -3.87 -20.76
CA LEU A 168 5.87 -3.01 -19.57
C LEU A 168 4.45 -3.03 -18.97
N ASP A 169 3.48 -3.54 -19.71
CA ASP A 169 2.09 -3.66 -19.26
C ASP A 169 1.92 -5.02 -18.57
N ILE A 170 1.73 -4.98 -17.24
CA ILE A 170 1.36 -6.12 -16.40
C ILE A 170 -0.11 -5.91 -16.02
N ALA A 171 -0.89 -6.98 -16.04
CA ALA A 171 -2.32 -6.94 -15.81
C ALA A 171 -2.74 -7.99 -14.77
N VAL A 172 -3.96 -7.85 -14.25
CA VAL A 172 -4.63 -8.91 -13.49
C VAL A 172 -5.67 -9.57 -14.38
N THR A 173 -5.39 -10.82 -14.75
CA THR A 173 -6.17 -11.61 -15.72
C THR A 173 -6.85 -12.81 -15.06
N ASN A 174 -7.45 -13.68 -15.88
CA ASN A 174 -8.22 -14.86 -15.46
C ASN A 174 -9.47 -14.54 -14.61
N VAL A 175 -9.97 -13.31 -14.68
CA VAL A 175 -11.20 -12.89 -14.02
C VAL A 175 -12.39 -13.09 -14.97
N LYS A 176 -13.51 -13.59 -14.45
CA LYS A 176 -14.73 -13.79 -15.22
C LYS A 176 -15.65 -12.57 -15.20
N ASP A 177 -16.50 -12.45 -16.21
CA ASP A 177 -17.50 -11.38 -16.23
C ASP A 177 -18.55 -11.61 -15.13
N GLU A 178 -18.91 -12.86 -14.84
CA GLU A 178 -19.84 -13.24 -13.78
C GLU A 178 -19.31 -12.83 -12.39
N ASP A 179 -18.00 -12.94 -12.17
CA ASP A 179 -17.37 -12.53 -10.91
C ASP A 179 -17.46 -11.00 -10.73
N LEU A 180 -17.22 -10.23 -11.79
CA LEU A 180 -17.31 -8.76 -11.76
C LEU A 180 -18.75 -8.28 -11.60
N ILE A 181 -19.71 -8.94 -12.26
CA ILE A 181 -21.15 -8.73 -12.05
C ILE A 181 -21.52 -8.98 -10.59
N TYR A 182 -21.09 -10.13 -10.05
CA TYR A 182 -21.34 -10.51 -8.66
C TYR A 182 -20.75 -9.48 -7.68
N LEU A 183 -19.49 -9.08 -7.89
CA LEU A 183 -18.80 -8.11 -7.05
C LEU A 183 -19.51 -6.75 -7.07
N LYS A 184 -19.82 -6.22 -8.26
CA LYS A 184 -20.53 -4.94 -8.41
C LYS A 184 -21.88 -4.95 -7.72
N LYS A 185 -22.66 -6.02 -7.90
CA LYS A 185 -24.01 -6.15 -7.37
C LYS A 185 -24.05 -6.30 -5.85
N ASN A 186 -23.17 -7.11 -5.28
CA ASN A 186 -23.24 -7.51 -3.87
C ASN A 186 -22.28 -6.73 -2.97
N PHE A 187 -21.17 -6.25 -3.54
CA PHE A 187 -20.13 -5.51 -2.82
C PHE A 187 -19.65 -4.28 -3.62
N PRO A 188 -20.55 -3.33 -3.95
CA PRO A 188 -20.22 -2.19 -4.81
C PRO A 188 -19.04 -1.35 -4.29
N ALA A 189 -18.89 -1.22 -2.97
CA ALA A 189 -17.75 -0.53 -2.37
C ALA A 189 -16.41 -1.26 -2.60
N ASP A 190 -16.40 -2.60 -2.53
CA ASP A 190 -15.21 -3.38 -2.86
C ASP A 190 -14.93 -3.34 -4.37
N HIS A 191 -15.96 -3.30 -5.22
CA HIS A 191 -15.79 -3.11 -6.66
C HIS A 191 -15.13 -1.77 -6.99
N VAL A 192 -15.54 -0.67 -6.32
CA VAL A 192 -14.87 0.63 -6.48
C VAL A 192 -13.44 0.56 -5.95
N ARG A 193 -13.25 -0.01 -4.75
CA ARG A 193 -11.91 -0.13 -4.16
C ARG A 193 -10.96 -0.92 -5.05
N LEU A 194 -11.48 -1.95 -5.72
CA LEU A 194 -10.72 -2.84 -6.56
C LEU A 194 -9.83 -2.04 -7.51
N SER A 195 -10.39 -1.10 -8.28
CA SER A 195 -9.61 -0.28 -9.22
C SER A 195 -8.62 0.69 -8.57
N ALA A 196 -8.72 1.00 -7.29
CA ALA A 196 -7.78 1.89 -6.58
C ALA A 196 -6.70 1.13 -5.79
N ALA A 197 -6.84 -0.20 -5.65
CA ALA A 197 -6.06 -0.98 -4.70
C ALA A 197 -4.56 -1.01 -5.04
N GLY A 198 -4.16 -1.05 -6.31
CA GLY A 198 -2.75 -1.08 -6.69
C GLY A 198 -1.98 0.14 -6.18
N VAL A 199 -2.50 1.35 -6.42
CA VAL A 199 -1.91 2.59 -5.87
C VAL A 199 -2.01 2.66 -4.33
N GLU A 200 -3.05 2.09 -3.72
CA GLU A 200 -3.10 1.90 -2.26
C GLU A 200 -1.87 1.11 -1.77
N GLY A 201 -1.52 0.03 -2.49
CA GLY A 201 -0.37 -0.81 -2.20
C GLY A 201 0.97 -0.10 -2.33
N GLU A 202 1.16 0.63 -3.43
CA GLU A 202 2.34 1.46 -3.64
C GLU A 202 2.61 2.41 -2.45
N TYR A 203 1.59 3.13 -2.00
CA TYR A 203 1.72 4.03 -0.85
C TYR A 203 1.93 3.28 0.46
N ARG A 204 1.33 2.10 0.64
CA ARG A 204 1.51 1.28 1.84
C ARG A 204 2.95 0.79 1.96
N TYR A 205 3.53 0.37 0.84
CA TYR A 205 4.94 0.01 0.76
C TYR A 205 5.85 1.20 1.07
N LEU A 206 5.60 2.39 0.50
CA LEU A 206 6.39 3.58 0.81
C LEU A 206 6.32 3.95 2.29
N GLN A 207 5.15 3.85 2.92
CA GLN A 207 5.00 4.04 4.37
C GLN A 207 5.87 3.03 5.13
N ARG A 208 5.82 1.75 4.76
CA ARG A 208 6.60 0.68 5.41
C ARG A 208 8.11 0.91 5.32
N MET A 209 8.61 1.34 4.15
CA MET A 209 10.04 1.67 3.97
C MET A 209 10.48 2.88 4.80
N ARG A 210 9.60 3.89 4.97
CA ARG A 210 9.83 5.04 5.85
C ARG A 210 9.87 4.64 7.32
N GLU A 211 8.95 3.76 7.76
CA GLU A 211 8.95 3.20 9.11
C GLU A 211 10.29 2.51 9.42
N ASP A 212 10.81 1.69 8.49
CA ASP A 212 12.11 1.03 8.66
C ASP A 212 13.27 2.03 8.75
N ASN A 213 13.33 3.01 7.85
CA ASN A 213 14.37 4.02 7.87
C ASN A 213 14.32 4.89 9.13
N PHE A 214 13.12 5.26 9.58
CA PHE A 214 12.96 6.07 10.77
C PHE A 214 13.21 5.26 12.05
N PHE A 215 12.40 4.23 12.31
CA PHE A 215 12.41 3.50 13.60
C PHE A 215 13.52 2.46 13.70
N LYS A 216 13.78 1.74 12.61
CA LYS A 216 14.84 0.72 12.55
C LYS A 216 16.16 1.26 12.01
N GLN A 217 16.24 2.53 11.63
CA GLN A 217 17.50 3.20 11.26
C GLN A 217 18.30 2.38 10.23
N THR A 218 17.61 1.82 9.24
CA THR A 218 18.19 0.88 8.28
C THR A 218 19.02 1.56 7.20
N ALA A 219 18.83 2.88 7.02
CA ALA A 219 19.52 3.69 6.03
C ALA A 219 19.33 3.20 4.59
N TYR A 220 18.18 2.60 4.26
CA TYR A 220 17.90 2.13 2.91
C TYR A 220 18.05 3.25 1.89
N PRO A 221 18.84 3.07 0.82
CA PRO A 221 18.96 4.00 -0.29
C PRO A 221 17.73 3.95 -1.21
N PHE A 222 16.55 4.24 -0.67
CA PHE A 222 15.26 4.12 -1.37
C PHE A 222 14.76 5.43 -2.01
N VAL A 223 15.60 6.48 -2.08
CA VAL A 223 15.18 7.80 -2.59
C VAL A 223 14.71 7.71 -4.04
N GLY A 224 15.44 6.98 -4.87
CA GLY A 224 15.10 6.79 -6.28
C GLY A 224 13.72 6.17 -6.45
N LEU A 225 13.46 5.03 -5.79
CA LEU A 225 12.15 4.38 -5.82
C LEU A 225 11.06 5.23 -5.17
N SER A 226 11.36 5.98 -4.11
CA SER A 226 10.38 6.88 -3.50
C SER A 226 9.95 7.98 -4.47
N ILE A 227 10.86 8.56 -5.26
CA ILE A 227 10.54 9.58 -6.26
C ILE A 227 9.76 8.96 -7.42
N LEU A 228 10.31 7.90 -8.03
CA LEU A 228 9.71 7.29 -9.22
C LEU A 228 8.38 6.61 -8.92
N GLY A 229 8.25 5.91 -7.79
CA GLY A 229 6.99 5.32 -7.35
C GLY A 229 5.92 6.37 -7.07
N THR A 230 6.28 7.48 -6.42
CA THR A 230 5.33 8.60 -6.21
C THR A 230 4.93 9.24 -7.55
N LEU A 231 5.88 9.45 -8.46
CA LEU A 231 5.62 9.98 -9.79
C LEU A 231 4.73 9.03 -10.62
N HIS A 232 4.97 7.73 -10.53
CA HIS A 232 4.17 6.68 -11.15
C HIS A 232 2.71 6.80 -10.70
N ALA A 233 2.44 6.71 -9.39
CA ALA A 233 1.09 6.81 -8.85
C ALA A 233 0.38 8.11 -9.25
N VAL A 234 1.07 9.26 -9.17
CA VAL A 234 0.52 10.56 -9.58
C VAL A 234 0.14 10.57 -11.06
N ASN A 235 1.03 10.10 -11.93
CA ASN A 235 0.79 10.03 -13.37
C ASN A 235 -0.32 9.03 -13.69
N TYR A 236 -0.38 7.90 -12.97
CA TYR A 236 -1.34 6.84 -13.21
C TYR A 236 -2.77 7.27 -12.85
N VAL A 237 -2.96 7.98 -11.74
CA VAL A 237 -4.26 8.58 -11.39
C VAL A 237 -4.71 9.63 -12.42
N ASN A 238 -3.76 10.39 -12.98
CA ASN A 238 -4.05 11.42 -13.98
C ASN A 238 -4.04 10.90 -15.43
N LEU A 239 -3.77 9.61 -15.64
CA LEU A 239 -3.62 9.00 -16.96
C LEU A 239 -4.84 9.20 -17.88
N PRO A 240 -6.10 9.17 -17.37
CA PRO A 240 -7.28 9.43 -18.21
C PRO A 240 -7.31 10.81 -18.88
N PHE A 241 -6.48 11.77 -18.45
CA PHE A 241 -6.37 13.09 -19.09
C PHE A 241 -5.30 13.15 -20.19
N ALA A 242 -4.53 12.09 -20.40
CA ALA A 242 -3.54 12.05 -21.47
C ALA A 242 -4.22 12.03 -22.85
N LYS A 243 -3.70 12.81 -23.81
CA LYS A 243 -4.27 12.92 -25.17
C LYS A 243 -4.45 11.57 -25.86
N ARG A 244 -3.55 10.62 -25.60
CA ARG A 244 -3.55 9.29 -26.22
C ARG A 244 -4.39 8.25 -25.46
N PHE A 245 -4.96 8.59 -24.31
CA PHE A 245 -5.62 7.62 -23.42
C PHE A 245 -6.72 6.82 -24.12
N ASN A 246 -7.64 7.50 -24.81
CA ASN A 246 -8.71 6.83 -25.55
C ASN A 246 -8.16 5.90 -26.64
N ALA A 247 -7.17 6.35 -27.41
CA ALA A 247 -6.56 5.55 -28.47
C ALA A 247 -5.83 4.30 -27.92
N ILE A 248 -5.19 4.41 -26.75
CA ILE A 248 -4.59 3.25 -26.09
C ILE A 248 -5.68 2.29 -25.60
N THR A 249 -6.76 2.81 -25.04
CA THR A 249 -7.92 2.00 -24.61
C THR A 249 -8.56 1.28 -25.81
N ASP A 250 -8.65 1.94 -26.98
CA ASP A 250 -9.12 1.32 -28.22
C ASP A 250 -8.22 0.16 -28.67
N SER A 251 -6.90 0.30 -28.51
CA SER A 251 -5.95 -0.77 -28.80
C SER A 251 -6.15 -2.00 -27.90
N ILE A 252 -6.39 -1.79 -26.60
CA ILE A 252 -6.71 -2.87 -25.65
C ILE A 252 -7.99 -3.58 -26.08
N LEU A 253 -9.03 -2.81 -26.41
CA LEU A 253 -10.31 -3.36 -26.88
C LEU A 253 -10.18 -4.16 -28.18
N ALA A 254 -9.25 -3.81 -29.07
CA ALA A 254 -9.04 -4.54 -30.31
C ALA A 254 -8.31 -5.89 -30.11
N HIS A 255 -7.41 -5.99 -29.13
CA HIS A 255 -6.53 -7.14 -28.94
C HIS A 255 -7.25 -8.34 -28.28
N ASP A 256 -7.98 -8.12 -27.19
CA ASP A 256 -8.51 -9.21 -26.34
C ASP A 256 -9.98 -9.60 -26.65
N LYS A 257 -10.40 -9.39 -27.89
CA LYS A 257 -11.81 -9.49 -28.32
C LYS A 257 -12.49 -10.83 -28.07
N ASN A 258 -11.75 -11.92 -28.16
CA ASN A 258 -12.31 -13.27 -28.17
C ASN A 258 -11.97 -14.10 -26.92
N ASN A 259 -11.21 -13.55 -25.98
CA ASN A 259 -10.77 -14.29 -24.78
C ASN A 259 -11.04 -13.49 -23.52
N ILE A 260 -12.11 -13.83 -22.80
CA ILE A 260 -12.52 -13.16 -21.55
C ILE A 260 -11.43 -13.26 -20.48
N LEU A 261 -10.76 -14.41 -20.37
CA LEU A 261 -9.77 -14.68 -19.33
C LEU A 261 -8.40 -14.06 -19.61
N ALA A 262 -8.08 -13.69 -20.85
CA ALA A 262 -6.85 -12.98 -21.17
C ALA A 262 -6.93 -11.46 -20.94
N ARG A 263 -8.13 -10.93 -20.70
CA ARG A 263 -8.34 -9.50 -20.48
C ARG A 263 -7.89 -9.13 -19.08
N ASP A 264 -7.31 -7.94 -18.97
CA ASP A 264 -7.25 -7.27 -17.70
C ASP A 264 -8.67 -7.12 -17.09
N PHE A 265 -8.77 -7.17 -15.77
CA PHE A 265 -10.04 -7.11 -15.07
C PHE A 265 -10.76 -5.76 -15.23
N THR A 266 -10.05 -4.67 -15.53
CA THR A 266 -10.65 -3.32 -15.59
C THR A 266 -10.13 -2.43 -16.72
N GLY A 267 -9.02 -2.77 -17.38
CA GLY A 267 -8.24 -1.86 -18.20
C GLY A 267 -7.52 -0.84 -17.32
N TYR A 268 -7.60 0.44 -17.66
CA TYR A 268 -6.99 1.48 -16.82
C TYR A 268 -7.84 1.83 -15.61
N ASP A 269 -7.35 1.43 -14.44
CA ASP A 269 -7.85 1.66 -13.10
C ASP A 269 -8.65 2.95 -12.90
N PHE A 270 -8.04 4.12 -13.04
CA PHE A 270 -8.64 5.35 -12.52
C PHE A 270 -9.81 5.89 -13.33
N SER A 271 -9.94 5.47 -14.60
CA SER A 271 -11.13 5.74 -15.39
C SER A 271 -12.31 4.88 -14.94
N ALA A 272 -12.08 3.60 -14.65
CA ALA A 272 -13.09 2.69 -14.11
C ALA A 272 -13.45 3.06 -12.66
N TRP A 273 -12.44 3.34 -11.83
CA TRP A 273 -12.59 3.77 -10.44
C TRP A 273 -13.57 4.95 -10.32
N VAL A 274 -13.34 6.05 -11.06
CA VAL A 274 -14.22 7.22 -10.96
C VAL A 274 -15.60 6.95 -11.56
N TYR A 275 -15.69 6.13 -12.61
CA TYR A 275 -16.98 5.73 -13.19
C TYR A 275 -17.82 4.98 -12.16
N ASP A 276 -17.24 3.96 -11.51
CA ASP A 276 -17.92 3.13 -10.53
C ASP A 276 -18.20 3.84 -9.21
N LEU A 277 -17.31 4.76 -8.81
CA LEU A 277 -17.51 5.65 -7.66
C LEU A 277 -18.77 6.50 -7.83
N PHE A 278 -19.01 7.00 -9.04
CA PHE A 278 -20.18 7.80 -9.37
C PHE A 278 -21.42 6.96 -9.70
N LYS A 279 -21.23 5.71 -10.10
CA LYS A 279 -22.31 4.78 -10.47
C LYS A 279 -22.25 3.48 -9.67
N PRO A 280 -22.34 3.51 -8.33
CA PRO A 280 -22.19 2.31 -7.51
C PRO A 280 -23.34 1.32 -7.70
N GLY A 281 -24.55 1.80 -8.03
CA GLY A 281 -25.75 0.96 -8.23
C GLY A 281 -26.04 0.57 -9.69
N GLU A 282 -25.25 1.05 -10.65
CA GLU A 282 -25.41 0.63 -12.05
C GLU A 282 -24.95 -0.84 -12.20
N PRO A 283 -25.76 -1.74 -12.79
CA PRO A 283 -25.33 -3.11 -13.08
C PRO A 283 -24.05 -3.11 -13.93
N TYR A 284 -23.16 -4.07 -13.69
CA TYR A 284 -21.87 -4.13 -14.40
C TYR A 284 -22.07 -4.33 -15.91
N GLU A 285 -23.13 -5.04 -16.28
CA GLU A 285 -23.57 -5.32 -17.65
C GLU A 285 -23.92 -4.05 -18.44
N ALA A 286 -24.26 -2.95 -17.76
CA ALA A 286 -24.57 -1.68 -18.40
C ALA A 286 -23.37 -1.05 -19.13
N ARG A 287 -22.15 -1.56 -18.92
CA ARG A 287 -20.96 -1.18 -19.71
C ARG A 287 -21.06 -1.60 -21.18
N GLY A 288 -22.00 -2.49 -21.50
CA GLY A 288 -22.22 -3.00 -22.85
C GLY A 288 -21.29 -4.15 -23.22
N THR A 289 -21.49 -4.68 -24.42
CA THR A 289 -20.72 -5.82 -24.93
C THR A 289 -19.36 -5.38 -25.45
N TRP A 290 -18.38 -6.28 -25.39
CA TRP A 290 -17.08 -6.06 -26.00
C TRP A 290 -17.22 -5.75 -27.51
N PRO A 291 -16.66 -4.63 -28.02
CA PRO A 291 -16.83 -4.26 -29.43
C PRO A 291 -16.30 -5.35 -30.38
N GLY A 292 -17.18 -5.95 -31.18
CA GLY A 292 -16.81 -6.99 -32.14
C GLY A 292 -16.27 -8.29 -31.50
N GLY A 293 -16.58 -8.53 -30.22
CA GLY A 293 -16.10 -9.66 -29.44
C GLY A 293 -17.17 -10.21 -28.49
N VAL A 294 -16.74 -11.00 -27.50
CA VAL A 294 -17.61 -11.68 -26.53
C VAL A 294 -17.53 -11.04 -25.13
N GLY A 295 -18.55 -11.18 -24.30
CA GLY A 295 -18.54 -10.70 -22.91
C GLY A 295 -18.67 -9.18 -22.77
N ILE A 296 -18.42 -8.67 -21.56
CA ILE A 296 -18.62 -7.28 -21.16
C ILE A 296 -17.41 -6.42 -21.51
N LYS A 297 -17.66 -5.19 -21.97
CA LYS A 297 -16.65 -4.14 -22.13
C LYS A 297 -16.17 -3.70 -20.73
N ARG A 298 -15.02 -4.20 -20.29
CA ARG A 298 -14.43 -3.82 -18.98
C ARG A 298 -13.82 -2.41 -19.00
N PRO A 299 -12.95 -2.04 -19.98
CA PRO A 299 -12.29 -0.74 -19.95
C PRO A 299 -13.26 0.44 -20.09
N VAL A 300 -13.06 1.48 -19.28
CA VAL A 300 -13.79 2.75 -19.37
C VAL A 300 -12.91 3.77 -20.07
N LYS A 301 -13.42 4.42 -21.12
CA LYS A 301 -12.65 5.48 -21.81
C LYS A 301 -12.82 6.81 -21.09
N ALA A 302 -11.88 7.74 -21.31
CA ALA A 302 -12.08 9.11 -20.83
C ALA A 302 -13.25 9.80 -21.54
N SER A 303 -13.63 9.37 -22.75
CA SER A 303 -14.86 9.81 -23.42
C SER A 303 -16.13 9.34 -22.72
N ASP A 304 -16.08 8.24 -21.96
CA ASP A 304 -17.23 7.66 -21.27
C ASP A 304 -17.51 8.39 -19.94
N LEU A 305 -16.59 9.24 -19.48
CA LEU A 305 -16.69 10.00 -18.24
C LEU A 305 -17.41 11.35 -18.46
N THR A 306 -18.36 11.64 -17.56
CA THR A 306 -19.04 12.94 -17.50
C THR A 306 -18.09 14.07 -17.08
N THR A 307 -18.51 15.32 -17.28
CA THR A 307 -17.75 16.50 -16.83
C THR A 307 -17.53 16.48 -15.31
N GLU A 308 -18.52 16.05 -14.54
CA GLU A 308 -18.43 15.96 -13.08
C GLU A 308 -17.42 14.90 -12.63
N MET A 309 -17.47 13.70 -13.22
CA MET A 309 -16.50 12.63 -12.99
C MET A 309 -15.07 13.10 -13.29
N LYS A 310 -14.86 13.77 -14.43
CA LYS A 310 -13.56 14.34 -14.82
C LYS A 310 -13.09 15.41 -13.84
N SER A 311 -13.99 16.26 -13.34
CA SER A 311 -13.65 17.30 -12.37
C SER A 311 -13.19 16.68 -11.05
N PHE A 312 -13.92 15.68 -10.53
CA PHE A 312 -13.53 14.97 -9.31
C PHE A 312 -12.23 14.16 -9.48
N LEU A 313 -12.06 13.47 -10.62
CA LEU A 313 -10.82 12.75 -10.91
C LEU A 313 -9.62 13.71 -10.97
N ARG A 314 -9.77 14.89 -11.56
CA ARG A 314 -8.72 15.92 -11.59
C ARG A 314 -8.40 16.44 -10.19
N GLN A 315 -9.43 16.68 -9.36
CA GLN A 315 -9.23 17.05 -7.97
C GLN A 315 -8.43 15.98 -7.23
N THR A 316 -8.82 14.72 -7.35
CA THR A 316 -8.14 13.59 -6.69
C THR A 316 -6.72 13.41 -7.22
N GLY A 317 -6.52 13.55 -8.54
CA GLY A 317 -5.22 13.52 -9.20
C GLY A 317 -4.29 14.64 -8.74
N ASN A 318 -4.81 15.84 -8.51
CA ASN A 318 -4.03 16.95 -7.94
C ASN A 318 -3.69 16.71 -6.47
N MET A 319 -4.56 16.06 -5.70
CA MET A 319 -4.28 15.70 -4.32
C MET A 319 -3.12 14.69 -4.21
N GLN A 320 -2.86 13.89 -5.26
CA GLN A 320 -1.73 12.96 -5.27
C GLN A 320 -0.37 13.65 -5.12
N TYR A 321 -0.24 14.93 -5.50
CA TYR A 321 1.01 15.67 -5.33
C TYR A 321 1.39 15.88 -3.85
N LEU A 322 0.43 15.76 -2.91
CA LEU A 322 0.75 15.75 -1.48
C LEU A 322 1.74 14.62 -1.12
N ASN A 323 1.72 13.50 -1.85
CA ASN A 323 2.62 12.38 -1.59
C ASN A 323 4.11 12.72 -1.82
N PHE A 324 4.43 13.83 -2.51
CA PHE A 324 5.80 14.35 -2.62
C PHE A 324 6.28 15.12 -1.38
N VAL A 325 5.37 15.54 -0.50
CA VAL A 325 5.70 16.38 0.66
C VAL A 325 6.19 15.49 1.80
N SER A 326 7.49 15.17 1.78
CA SER A 326 8.12 14.27 2.74
C SER A 326 9.64 14.46 2.75
N PRO A 327 10.31 14.71 3.89
CA PRO A 327 11.77 14.78 3.94
C PRO A 327 12.46 13.46 3.50
N PHE A 328 11.76 12.32 3.62
CA PHE A 328 12.27 11.04 3.14
C PHE A 328 12.55 11.03 1.63
N ILE A 329 11.83 11.83 0.84
CA ILE A 329 11.98 11.89 -0.63
C ILE A 329 13.30 12.52 -1.06
N ILE A 330 13.98 13.22 -0.15
CA ILE A 330 15.32 13.78 -0.35
C ILE A 330 16.37 13.11 0.55
N GLY A 331 16.03 11.93 1.11
CA GLY A 331 16.94 11.13 1.91
C GLY A 331 17.15 11.61 3.35
N ILE A 332 16.30 12.51 3.86
CA ILE A 332 16.31 12.90 5.27
C ILE A 332 15.44 11.90 6.04
N ASN A 333 16.09 10.91 6.66
CA ASN A 333 15.39 9.86 7.39
C ASN A 333 15.01 10.26 8.82
N ARG A 334 15.79 11.12 9.49
CA ARG A 334 15.54 11.57 10.87
C ARG A 334 15.96 13.02 11.07
N ILE A 335 15.08 13.82 11.66
CA ILE A 335 15.36 15.19 12.12
C ILE A 335 15.52 15.13 13.64
N GLN A 336 16.68 15.52 14.17
CA GLN A 336 16.91 15.58 15.61
C GLN A 336 16.39 16.92 16.15
N LEU A 337 15.44 16.86 17.08
CA LEU A 337 14.90 18.05 17.76
C LEU A 337 15.75 18.44 18.97
N LYS A 338 16.22 17.44 19.71
CA LYS A 338 17.20 17.53 20.80
C LYS A 338 17.81 16.14 21.03
N PRO A 339 18.90 15.98 21.81
CA PRO A 339 19.48 14.68 22.09
C PRO A 339 18.43 13.67 22.59
N GLY A 340 18.31 12.53 21.90
CA GLY A 340 17.31 11.49 22.20
C GLY A 340 15.91 11.69 21.60
N TYR A 341 15.63 12.81 20.92
CA TYR A 341 14.30 13.15 20.39
C TYR A 341 14.37 13.40 18.89
N TYR A 342 13.59 12.63 18.13
CA TYR A 342 13.61 12.66 16.68
C TYR A 342 12.20 12.74 16.11
N PHE A 343 12.11 13.39 14.95
CA PHE A 343 10.88 13.61 14.23
C PHE A 343 11.08 13.43 12.73
N ASN A 344 10.02 13.01 12.04
CA ASN A 344 9.89 13.11 10.59
C ASN A 344 8.41 13.10 10.20
N PHE A 345 8.08 13.39 8.95
CA PHE A 345 6.72 13.32 8.47
C PHE A 345 6.63 12.96 6.99
N ALA A 346 5.46 12.54 6.54
CA ALA A 346 5.13 12.44 5.12
C ALA A 346 3.64 12.69 4.92
N LEU A 347 3.28 13.60 4.01
CA LEU A 347 1.88 13.75 3.63
C LEU A 347 1.46 12.64 2.66
N ARG A 348 0.16 12.37 2.61
CA ARG A 348 -0.41 11.37 1.72
C ARG A 348 -1.81 11.72 1.26
N SER A 349 -2.09 11.32 0.03
CA SER A 349 -3.43 11.28 -0.56
C SER A 349 -3.62 9.92 -1.20
N VAL A 350 -4.62 9.16 -0.76
CA VAL A 350 -4.85 7.77 -1.18
C VAL A 350 -6.29 7.64 -1.69
N PRO A 351 -6.50 7.30 -2.98
CA PRO A 351 -7.84 6.98 -3.49
C PRO A 351 -8.45 5.79 -2.73
N ALA A 352 -9.76 5.81 -2.53
CA ALA A 352 -10.51 4.82 -1.75
C ALA A 352 -11.90 4.58 -2.36
N SER A 353 -12.66 3.63 -1.81
CA SER A 353 -14.02 3.29 -2.26
C SER A 353 -15.03 4.42 -2.10
N PHE A 354 -14.75 5.38 -1.22
CA PHE A 354 -15.63 6.50 -0.90
C PHE A 354 -15.11 7.86 -1.38
N GLY A 355 -14.08 7.88 -2.22
CA GLY A 355 -13.36 9.10 -2.62
C GLY A 355 -11.88 8.98 -2.29
N TYR A 356 -11.37 9.73 -1.33
CA TYR A 356 -9.96 9.61 -0.95
C TYR A 356 -9.71 9.91 0.52
N TYR A 357 -8.63 9.36 1.06
CA TYR A 357 -8.02 9.83 2.30
C TYR A 357 -7.00 10.93 1.97
N ALA A 358 -6.97 12.01 2.74
CA ALA A 358 -5.91 13.01 2.71
C ALA A 358 -5.40 13.30 4.14
N GLY A 359 -4.10 13.25 4.35
CA GLY A 359 -3.51 13.46 5.67
C GLY A 359 -2.00 13.31 5.69
N GLY A 360 -1.44 12.92 6.83
CA GLY A 360 -0.01 12.66 6.94
C GLY A 360 0.35 11.65 8.02
N ASP A 361 1.53 11.08 7.87
CA ASP A 361 2.22 10.23 8.82
C ASP A 361 3.27 11.06 9.56
N PHE A 362 3.22 11.05 10.88
CA PHE A 362 4.12 11.78 11.76
C PHE A 362 4.87 10.77 12.64
N PHE A 363 6.19 10.77 12.50
CA PHE A 363 7.08 9.80 13.12
C PHE A 363 7.78 10.45 14.30
N PHE A 364 7.75 9.81 15.47
CA PHE A 364 8.35 10.30 16.71
C PHE A 364 9.18 9.21 17.37
N ASP A 365 10.38 9.57 17.83
CA ASP A 365 11.21 8.71 18.65
C ASP A 365 11.76 9.54 19.81
N ALA A 366 11.25 9.28 21.02
CA ALA A 366 11.62 9.98 22.24
C ALA A 366 12.27 9.01 23.22
N ASN A 367 13.61 9.04 23.30
CA ASN A 367 14.41 8.15 24.13
C ASN A 367 14.05 6.67 23.91
N ASN A 368 14.02 6.23 22.64
CA ASN A 368 13.64 4.88 22.20
C ASN A 368 12.15 4.53 22.38
N ARG A 369 11.30 5.47 22.78
CA ARG A 369 9.84 5.32 22.70
C ARG A 369 9.40 5.78 21.33
N GLN A 370 9.02 4.80 20.50
CA GLN A 370 8.77 5.00 19.09
C GLN A 370 7.27 5.03 18.84
N LEU A 371 6.81 6.08 18.17
CA LEU A 371 5.40 6.35 17.91
C LEU A 371 5.24 6.85 16.48
N MET A 372 4.26 6.32 15.76
CA MET A 372 3.75 6.92 14.53
C MET A 372 2.30 7.38 14.77
N VAL A 373 2.01 8.61 14.38
CA VAL A 373 0.64 9.14 14.35
C VAL A 373 0.30 9.45 12.90
N SER A 374 -0.73 8.80 12.40
CA SER A 374 -1.34 9.06 11.11
C SER A 374 -2.62 9.85 11.33
N ALA A 375 -2.71 11.08 10.83
CA ALA A 375 -3.89 11.92 11.00
C ALA A 375 -4.34 12.53 9.67
N GLY A 376 -5.65 12.63 9.47
CA GLY A 376 -6.20 13.16 8.23
C GLY A 376 -7.72 13.11 8.16
N PHE A 377 -8.22 13.13 6.93
CA PHE A 377 -9.64 13.13 6.62
C PHE A 377 -9.97 12.17 5.49
N ASN A 378 -11.04 11.41 5.67
CA ASN A 378 -11.76 10.71 4.62
C ASN A 378 -12.68 11.71 3.91
N LYS A 379 -12.45 11.93 2.62
CA LYS A 379 -13.21 12.83 1.77
C LYS A 379 -14.11 12.04 0.82
N SER A 380 -15.40 12.36 0.84
CA SER A 380 -16.38 11.93 -0.16
C SER A 380 -16.98 13.13 -0.88
N ASN A 381 -18.03 12.91 -1.68
CA ASN A 381 -18.68 13.96 -2.46
C ASN A 381 -19.04 15.19 -1.60
N SER A 382 -19.73 14.95 -0.48
CA SER A 382 -20.23 16.01 0.40
C SER A 382 -19.64 15.97 1.82
N LEU A 383 -18.98 14.87 2.22
CA LEU A 383 -18.46 14.72 3.58
C LEU A 383 -16.95 14.91 3.63
N THR A 384 -16.48 15.49 4.74
CA THR A 384 -15.06 15.53 5.14
C THR A 384 -15.00 15.02 6.57
N LEU A 385 -14.40 13.86 6.78
CA LEU A 385 -14.58 13.07 8.00
C LEU A 385 -13.23 12.72 8.64
N PRO A 386 -13.03 12.95 9.94
CA PRO A 386 -11.72 12.77 10.56
C PRO A 386 -11.30 11.30 10.62
N ALA A 387 -9.98 11.07 10.55
CA ALA A 387 -9.36 9.75 10.72
C ALA A 387 -8.03 9.89 11.48
N LEU A 388 -7.79 8.96 12.40
CA LEU A 388 -6.60 8.89 13.25
C LEU A 388 -6.14 7.43 13.40
N ASP A 389 -4.86 7.18 13.20
CA ASP A 389 -4.19 5.92 13.52
C ASP A 389 -2.93 6.20 14.34
N ILE A 390 -2.75 5.45 15.42
CA ILE A 390 -1.63 5.59 16.35
C ILE A 390 -0.96 4.24 16.45
N ARG A 391 0.34 4.17 16.18
CA ARG A 391 1.15 2.96 16.33
C ARG A 391 2.29 3.22 17.29
N CYS A 392 2.31 2.47 18.39
CA CYS A 392 3.41 2.48 19.35
C CYS A 392 4.27 1.24 19.11
N TYR A 393 5.56 1.46 18.90
CA TYR A 393 6.52 0.40 18.64
C TYR A 393 7.37 0.12 19.87
N ASN A 394 7.83 -1.12 19.97
CA ASN A 394 8.82 -1.53 20.96
C ASN A 394 8.40 -1.30 22.43
N LEU A 395 7.15 -1.62 22.78
CA LEU A 395 6.57 -1.33 24.11
C LEU A 395 7.34 -2.00 25.27
N VAL A 396 7.88 -3.20 25.05
CA VAL A 396 8.52 -4.02 26.09
C VAL A 396 10.00 -4.16 25.77
N LYS A 397 10.73 -3.04 25.74
CA LYS A 397 12.16 -3.05 25.44
C LYS A 397 13.01 -2.88 26.70
N LYS A 398 13.06 -3.92 27.54
CA LYS A 398 14.11 -4.04 28.59
C LYS A 398 15.38 -4.61 27.97
N GLU A 399 16.54 -4.26 28.53
CA GLU A 399 17.86 -4.51 27.94
C GLU A 399 18.21 -6.00 27.70
N ASN A 400 17.42 -6.94 28.24
CA ASN A 400 17.54 -8.39 28.00
C ASN A 400 16.19 -9.07 27.69
N SER A 401 15.17 -8.29 27.30
CA SER A 401 13.86 -8.86 27.01
C SER A 401 13.90 -9.64 25.70
N LYS A 402 13.59 -10.93 25.76
CA LYS A 402 13.30 -11.73 24.56
C LYS A 402 11.95 -11.37 23.96
N PHE A 403 11.06 -10.76 24.73
CA PHE A 403 9.74 -10.39 24.29
C PHE A 403 9.64 -8.91 23.96
N ASN A 404 8.91 -8.59 22.90
CA ASN A 404 8.56 -7.24 22.52
C ASN A 404 7.14 -7.21 21.94
N ALA A 405 6.51 -6.04 21.91
CA ALA A 405 5.22 -5.87 21.27
C ALA A 405 5.08 -4.47 20.66
N ASN A 406 4.39 -4.38 19.54
CA ASN A 406 3.82 -3.14 19.03
C ASN A 406 2.31 -3.16 19.26
N ILE A 407 1.71 -1.98 19.42
CA ILE A 407 0.25 -1.81 19.48
C ILE A 407 -0.17 -0.76 18.46
N SER A 408 -1.30 -0.98 17.81
CA SER A 408 -1.96 0.01 16.96
C SER A 408 -3.39 0.26 17.41
N LEU A 409 -3.81 1.52 17.31
CA LEU A 409 -5.16 1.97 17.61
C LEU A 409 -5.58 2.96 16.54
N SER A 410 -6.67 2.64 15.85
CA SER A 410 -7.23 3.50 14.80
C SER A 410 -8.68 3.82 15.11
N ALA A 411 -9.09 5.06 14.82
CA ALA A 411 -10.47 5.51 14.89
C ALA A 411 -10.73 6.46 13.73
N TRP A 412 -11.89 6.34 13.09
CA TRP A 412 -12.23 7.16 11.94
C TRP A 412 -13.73 7.35 11.79
N MET A 413 -14.10 8.36 11.03
CA MET A 413 -15.43 8.55 10.49
C MET A 413 -15.37 8.30 8.98
N GLN A 414 -16.40 7.67 8.43
CA GLN A 414 -16.49 7.35 7.00
C GLN A 414 -17.92 7.49 6.49
N PRO A 415 -18.14 7.64 5.17
CA PRO A 415 -19.48 7.63 4.62
C PRO A 415 -20.16 6.28 4.86
N LYS A 416 -21.47 6.30 5.11
CA LYS A 416 -22.27 5.09 5.31
C LYS A 416 -22.06 4.13 4.13
N ASP A 417 -21.82 2.86 4.46
CA ASP A 417 -21.58 1.77 3.51
C ASP A 417 -20.41 2.03 2.54
N GLN A 418 -19.49 2.95 2.89
CA GLN A 418 -18.39 3.38 2.02
C GLN A 418 -18.82 4.03 0.70
N MET A 419 -20.07 4.53 0.61
CA MET A 419 -20.59 5.09 -0.64
C MET A 419 -20.20 6.55 -0.81
N PHE A 420 -19.69 6.91 -1.99
CA PHE A 420 -19.24 8.27 -2.32
C PHE A 420 -20.29 9.36 -2.09
N PHE A 421 -21.55 9.06 -2.45
CA PHE A 421 -22.68 9.98 -2.32
C PHE A 421 -23.47 9.82 -1.00
N ALA A 422 -23.02 9.00 -0.06
CA ALA A 422 -23.72 8.89 1.22
C ALA A 422 -23.67 10.22 1.98
N GLY A 423 -24.84 10.74 2.35
CA GLY A 423 -24.98 11.96 3.16
C GLY A 423 -24.85 11.72 4.67
N LYS A 424 -24.60 10.48 5.11
CA LYS A 424 -24.47 10.11 6.53
C LYS A 424 -23.07 9.57 6.81
N ALA A 425 -22.50 9.97 7.94
CA ALA A 425 -21.24 9.45 8.44
C ALA A 425 -21.48 8.33 9.47
N VAL A 426 -20.59 7.34 9.50
CA VAL A 426 -20.57 6.26 10.49
C VAL A 426 -19.17 6.13 11.10
N PRO A 427 -19.04 5.81 12.39
CA PRO A 427 -17.74 5.60 13.01
C PRO A 427 -17.16 4.23 12.66
N GLY A 428 -15.84 4.13 12.72
CA GLY A 428 -15.10 2.88 12.67
C GLY A 428 -13.89 2.91 13.57
N MET A 429 -13.42 1.73 13.96
CA MET A 429 -12.21 1.56 14.78
C MET A 429 -11.46 0.29 14.42
N ALA A 430 -10.16 0.29 14.73
CA ALA A 430 -9.31 -0.88 14.66
C ALA A 430 -8.33 -0.91 15.83
N VAL A 431 -7.98 -2.11 16.27
CA VAL A 431 -6.93 -2.36 17.27
C VAL A 431 -6.03 -3.47 16.76
N GLY A 432 -4.73 -3.34 16.96
CA GLY A 432 -3.75 -4.35 16.60
C GLY A 432 -2.70 -4.54 17.69
N LEU A 433 -2.24 -5.78 17.84
CA LEU A 433 -1.16 -6.18 18.72
C LEU A 433 -0.18 -7.05 17.92
N GLN A 434 1.09 -6.68 17.90
CA GLN A 434 2.13 -7.40 17.17
C GLN A 434 3.23 -7.86 18.13
N PRO A 435 3.05 -9.00 18.82
CA PRO A 435 4.08 -9.54 19.69
C PRO A 435 5.22 -10.17 18.88
N ALA A 436 6.43 -10.08 19.41
CA ALA A 436 7.62 -10.73 18.88
C ALA A 436 8.41 -11.39 20.01
N TYR A 437 8.92 -12.60 19.76
CA TYR A 437 9.73 -13.37 20.69
C TYR A 437 11.06 -13.77 20.06
N ALA A 438 12.15 -13.19 20.55
CA ALA A 438 13.50 -13.49 20.13
C ALA A 438 13.96 -14.85 20.67
N ILE A 439 14.10 -15.82 19.75
CA ILE A 439 14.70 -17.13 20.04
C ILE A 439 16.22 -16.99 20.10
N SER A 440 16.78 -16.19 19.19
CA SER A 440 18.20 -15.85 19.16
C SER A 440 18.40 -14.38 18.78
N LYS A 441 19.65 -13.92 18.75
CA LYS A 441 20.01 -12.58 18.26
C LYS A 441 19.63 -12.34 16.78
N HIS A 442 19.38 -13.41 16.03
CA HIS A 442 19.05 -13.35 14.60
C HIS A 442 17.62 -13.73 14.28
N PHE A 443 16.96 -14.54 15.12
CA PHE A 443 15.71 -15.19 14.79
C PHE A 443 14.66 -14.89 15.85
N SER A 444 13.50 -14.42 15.40
CA SER A 444 12.34 -14.17 16.26
C SER A 444 11.08 -14.81 15.68
N LEU A 445 10.20 -15.30 16.55
CA LEU A 445 8.81 -15.54 16.19
C LEU A 445 8.06 -14.21 16.22
N ILE A 446 7.18 -14.00 15.26
CA ILE A 446 6.33 -12.82 15.19
C ILE A 446 4.88 -13.24 15.03
N ALA A 447 3.98 -12.44 15.57
CA ALA A 447 2.55 -12.55 15.29
C ALA A 447 1.94 -11.16 15.12
N ASP A 448 0.77 -11.12 14.50
CA ASP A 448 -0.09 -9.96 14.38
C ASP A 448 -1.51 -10.40 14.72
N ILE A 449 -2.14 -9.78 15.70
CA ILE A 449 -3.54 -9.99 16.01
C ILE A 449 -4.22 -8.64 15.93
N SER A 450 -5.20 -8.51 15.05
CA SER A 450 -5.91 -7.25 14.84
C SER A 450 -7.39 -7.45 14.65
N TYR A 451 -8.18 -6.52 15.16
CA TYR A 451 -9.62 -6.45 14.92
C TYR A 451 -9.97 -5.09 14.36
N LYS A 452 -10.88 -5.07 13.38
CA LYS A 452 -11.50 -3.85 12.85
C LYS A 452 -13.01 -3.98 12.75
N THR A 453 -13.71 -2.86 12.93
CA THR A 453 -15.10 -2.73 12.52
C THR A 453 -15.20 -2.57 11.00
N LYS A 454 -16.42 -2.53 10.46
CA LYS A 454 -16.65 -2.25 9.03
C LYS A 454 -16.03 -0.90 8.64
N GLY A 455 -15.43 -0.84 7.45
CA GLY A 455 -14.80 0.36 6.91
C GLY A 455 -13.47 0.09 6.23
N TRP A 456 -12.91 1.11 5.60
CA TRP A 456 -11.58 1.06 5.00
C TRP A 456 -10.49 1.25 6.06
N VAL A 457 -9.47 0.40 6.00
CA VAL A 457 -8.23 0.55 6.76
C VAL A 457 -7.10 0.33 5.75
N PHE A 458 -6.15 1.27 5.72
CA PHE A 458 -5.06 1.27 4.75
C PHE A 458 -4.25 -0.03 4.79
N GLY A 459 -4.13 -0.71 3.66
CA GLY A 459 -3.41 -1.99 3.54
C GLY A 459 -4.14 -3.20 4.14
N ASN A 460 -5.45 -3.11 4.41
CA ASN A 460 -6.26 -4.23 4.86
C ASN A 460 -7.23 -4.69 3.76
N PRO A 461 -7.27 -5.96 3.35
CA PRO A 461 -8.06 -6.38 2.19
C PRO A 461 -9.58 -6.29 2.39
N TYR A 462 -10.06 -6.26 3.63
CA TYR A 462 -11.50 -6.29 3.92
C TYR A 462 -12.08 -4.90 4.14
N LEU A 463 -13.28 -4.64 3.59
CA LEU A 463 -14.15 -3.55 4.07
C LEU A 463 -15.10 -4.00 5.19
N ASP A 464 -15.30 -5.30 5.35
CA ASP A 464 -16.09 -5.85 6.45
C ASP A 464 -15.37 -5.78 7.80
N SER A 465 -16.13 -5.93 8.88
CA SER A 465 -15.54 -6.17 10.21
C SER A 465 -14.79 -7.49 10.20
N LYS A 466 -13.57 -7.51 10.73
CA LYS A 466 -12.73 -8.70 10.70
C LYS A 466 -11.80 -8.77 11.89
N LEU A 467 -11.66 -9.97 12.44
CA LEU A 467 -10.53 -10.37 13.28
C LEU A 467 -9.51 -11.06 12.38
N THR A 468 -8.28 -10.59 12.39
CA THR A 468 -7.16 -11.13 11.63
C THR A 468 -6.07 -11.58 12.59
N GLY A 469 -5.52 -12.76 12.32
CA GLY A 469 -4.40 -13.34 13.06
C GLY A 469 -3.33 -13.82 12.09
N ARG A 470 -2.09 -13.36 12.27
CA ARG A 470 -0.93 -13.80 11.48
C ARG A 470 0.14 -14.35 12.40
N ILE A 471 0.85 -15.35 11.93
CA ILE A 471 2.04 -15.88 12.60
C ILE A 471 3.15 -16.10 11.60
N GLY A 472 4.37 -15.88 12.03
CA GLY A 472 5.53 -15.92 11.17
C GLY A 472 6.82 -15.88 11.94
N PHE A 473 7.89 -15.54 11.22
CA PHE A 473 9.20 -15.31 11.80
C PHE A 473 9.87 -14.09 11.21
N SER A 474 10.86 -13.57 11.94
CA SER A 474 11.78 -12.56 11.44
C SER A 474 13.24 -13.00 11.57
N LEU A 475 14.05 -12.60 10.58
CA LEU A 475 15.48 -12.89 10.50
C LEU A 475 16.27 -11.58 10.38
N ARG A 476 17.05 -11.23 11.40
CA ARG A 476 17.78 -9.96 11.48
C ARG A 476 19.29 -10.12 11.30
N THR A 477 19.89 -9.20 10.55
CA THR A 477 21.35 -9.05 10.46
C THR A 477 21.90 -8.47 11.77
N LEU A 478 23.13 -8.83 12.14
CA LEU A 478 23.78 -8.19 13.29
C LEU A 478 24.04 -6.71 12.97
N ARG A 479 23.89 -5.87 14.00
CA ARG A 479 24.36 -4.50 13.98
C ARG A 479 25.78 -4.42 14.51
#